data_AF-A0A2P6WIG2-F1
#
_entry.id   AF-A0A2P6WIG2-F1
#
_cell.length_a   1.000
_cell.length_b   1.000
_cell.length_c   1.000
_cell.angle_alpha   90.00
_cell.angle_beta   90.00
_cell.angle_gamma   90.00
#
_symmetry.space_group_name_H-M   'P 1'
#
loop_
_entity.id
_entity.type
_entity.pdbx_description
1 polymer ?
#
loop_
_entity_poly.entity_id
_entity_poly.type
_entity_poly.pdbx_seq_one_letter_code
_entity_poly.pdbx_strand_id
1 'polypeptide(L)' 'MTNFEERVLRDLGELKAHMRWIVGNGNEGKMQELETRIQQHEATLQRVAGIGVAAGVLLTILHITLDSLKVIHQ' A
#
# COMPACT_ATOMS: atom_id res chain seq x y z
N MET A 1 30.64 -22.19 -30.98
CA MET A 1 30.17 -21.02 -30.20
C MET A 1 31.38 -20.26 -29.71
N THR A 2 31.31 -18.94 -29.69
CA THR A 2 32.37 -18.09 -29.17
C THR A 2 32.25 -17.94 -27.64
N ASN A 3 33.36 -17.66 -26.95
CA ASN A 3 33.38 -17.40 -25.49
C ASN A 3 32.43 -16.25 -25.07
N PHE A 4 32.23 -15.29 -25.98
CA PHE A 4 31.30 -14.17 -25.77
C PHE A 4 29.84 -14.64 -25.79
N GLU A 5 29.45 -15.42 -26.79
CA GLU A 5 28.07 -15.95 -26.90
C GLU A 5 27.69 -16.81 -25.69
N GLU A 6 28.61 -17.65 -25.19
CA GLU A 6 28.36 -18.47 -24.00
C GLU A 6 28.09 -17.61 -22.75
N ARG A 7 28.87 -16.54 -22.54
CA ARG A 7 28.66 -15.61 -21.42
C ARG A 7 27.32 -14.90 -21.54
N VAL A 8 27.01 -14.36 -22.71
CA VAL A 8 25.74 -13.64 -22.95
C VAL A 8 24.54 -14.53 -22.69
N LEU A 9 24.56 -15.77 -23.20
CA LEU A 9 23.46 -16.72 -22.98
C LEU A 9 23.30 -17.11 -21.52
N ARG A 10 24.42 -17.28 -20.79
CA ARG A 10 24.39 -17.54 -19.36
C ARG A 10 23.76 -16.38 -18.60
N ASP A 11 24.19 -15.16 -18.88
CA ASP A 11 23.71 -13.97 -18.19
C ASP A 11 22.22 -13.69 -18.51
N LEU A 12 21.78 -13.90 -19.76
CA LEU A 12 20.36 -13.84 -20.12
C LEU A 12 19.54 -14.93 -19.43
N GLY A 13 20.11 -16.13 -19.24
CA GLY A 13 19.48 -17.22 -18.51
C GLY A 13 19.23 -16.85 -17.05
N GLU A 14 20.23 -16.26 -16.39
CA GLU A 14 20.11 -15.75 -15.03
C GLU A 14 19.09 -14.61 -14.94
N LEU A 15 19.13 -13.66 -15.86
CA LEU A 15 18.15 -12.56 -15.91
C LEU A 15 16.72 -13.10 -16.08
N LYS A 16 16.51 -14.06 -16.99
CA LYS A 16 15.20 -14.68 -17.21
C LYS A 16 14.71 -15.41 -15.96
N ALA A 17 15.59 -16.09 -15.24
CA ALA A 17 15.25 -16.75 -13.99
C ALA A 17 14.82 -15.75 -12.91
N HIS A 18 15.57 -14.65 -12.74
CA HIS A 18 15.20 -13.58 -11.81
C HIS A 18 13.87 -12.92 -12.18
N MET A 19 13.68 -12.58 -13.46
CA MET A 19 12.42 -11.99 -13.95
C MET A 19 11.24 -12.92 -13.70
N ARG A 20 11.39 -14.22 -13.92
CA ARG A 20 10.36 -15.21 -13.62
C ARG A 20 10.02 -15.28 -12.13
N TRP A 21 10.99 -15.08 -11.24
CA TRP A 21 10.75 -15.04 -9.80
C TRP A 21 10.06 -13.75 -9.34
N ILE A 22 10.43 -12.61 -9.91
CA ILE A 22 9.86 -11.29 -9.57
C ILE A 22 8.45 -11.15 -10.14
N VAL A 23 8.31 -11.34 -11.45
CA VAL A 23 7.08 -11.08 -12.21
C VAL A 23 6.12 -12.27 -12.17
N GLY A 24 6.66 -13.49 -12.07
CA GLY A 24 5.90 -14.72 -12.19
C GLY A 24 5.92 -15.29 -13.61
N ASN A 25 5.39 -16.50 -13.74
CA ASN A 25 5.27 -17.25 -14.99
C ASN A 25 3.96 -18.05 -14.97
N GLY A 26 2.83 -17.37 -14.88
CA GLY A 26 1.52 -17.99 -14.69
C GLY A 26 1.20 -18.43 -13.25
N ASN A 27 2.20 -18.47 -12.37
CA ASN A 27 2.03 -18.48 -10.91
C ASN A 27 2.43 -17.12 -10.32
N GLU A 28 1.92 -16.84 -9.13
CA GLU A 28 2.15 -15.60 -8.38
C GLU A 28 3.64 -15.31 -8.20
N GLY A 29 4.08 -14.17 -8.72
CA GLY A 29 5.43 -13.63 -8.53
C GLY A 29 5.54 -12.83 -7.25
N LYS A 30 6.76 -12.47 -6.83
CA LYS A 30 6.97 -11.64 -5.63
C LYS A 30 6.30 -10.27 -5.71
N MET A 31 6.21 -9.69 -6.90
CA MET A 31 5.56 -8.39 -7.07
C MET A 31 4.07 -8.46 -6.76
N GLN A 32 3.40 -9.54 -7.17
CA GLN A 32 1.97 -9.74 -6.93
C GLN A 32 1.67 -10.04 -5.44
N GLU A 33 2.56 -10.79 -4.76
CA GLU A 33 2.47 -10.94 -3.31
C GLU A 33 2.59 -9.59 -2.60
N LEU A 34 3.53 -8.74 -3.03
CA LEU A 34 3.74 -7.43 -2.43
C LEU A 34 2.53 -6.51 -2.67
N GLU A 35 1.99 -6.50 -3.88
CA GLU A 35 0.77 -5.77 -4.22
C GLU A 35 -0.40 -6.20 -3.32
N THR A 36 -0.59 -7.50 -3.12
CA THR A 36 -1.63 -8.04 -2.24
C THR A 36 -1.45 -7.55 -0.79
N ARG A 37 -0.21 -7.57 -0.28
CA ARG A 37 0.09 -7.05 1.06
C ARG A 37 -0.17 -5.54 1.15
N ILE A 38 0.20 -4.78 0.13
CA ILE A 38 -0.05 -3.33 0.07
C ILE A 38 -1.55 -3.04 0.08
N GLN A 39 -2.34 -3.73 -0.74
CA GLN A 39 -3.80 -3.55 -0.80
C GLN A 39 -4.47 -3.82 0.57
N GLN A 40 -4.01 -4.83 1.31
CA GLN A 40 -4.50 -5.10 2.67
C GLN A 40 -4.17 -3.95 3.65
N HIS A 41 -2.97 -3.38 3.54
CA HIS A 41 -2.55 -2.25 4.37
C HIS A 41 -3.33 -0.99 4.00
N GLU A 42 -3.52 -0.72 2.72
CA GLU A 42 -4.28 0.43 2.24
C GLU A 42 -5.74 0.38 2.70
N ALA A 43 -6.39 -0.78 2.60
CA ALA A 43 -7.76 -0.95 3.08
C ALA A 43 -7.87 -0.72 4.60
N THR A 44 -6.86 -1.13 5.37
CA THR A 44 -6.82 -0.91 6.82
C THR A 44 -6.62 0.57 7.14
N LEU A 45 -5.66 1.22 6.47
CA LEU A 45 -5.39 2.65 6.64
C LEU A 45 -6.60 3.50 6.25
N GLN A 46 -7.31 3.16 5.18
CA GLN A 46 -8.50 3.87 4.75
C GLN A 46 -9.63 3.78 5.79
N ARG A 47 -9.82 2.61 6.41
CA ARG A 47 -10.82 2.44 7.49
C ARG A 47 -10.46 3.27 8.71
N VAL A 48 -9.20 3.24 9.14
CA VAL A 48 -8.71 4.03 10.28
C VAL A 48 -8.85 5.52 10.01
N ALA A 49 -8.50 5.96 8.80
CA ALA A 49 -8.67 7.35 8.38
C ALA A 49 -10.15 7.77 8.42
N GLY A 50 -11.06 6.93 7.93
CA GLY A 50 -12.50 7.19 8.01
C GLY A 50 -13.02 7.34 9.44
N ILE A 51 -12.57 6.48 10.36
CA ILE A 51 -12.90 6.59 11.80
C ILE A 51 -12.34 7.89 12.38
N GLY A 52 -11.09 8.23 12.07
CA GLY A 52 -10.44 9.46 12.53
C GLY A 52 -11.19 10.72 12.07
N VAL A 53 -11.62 10.76 10.81
CA VAL A 53 -12.43 11.87 10.28
C VAL A 53 -13.77 11.97 11.03
N ALA A 54 -14.48 10.86 11.21
CA ALA A 54 -15.76 10.86 11.93
C ALA A 54 -15.59 11.33 13.39
N ALA A 55 -14.57 10.85 14.09
CA ALA A 55 -14.24 11.29 15.45
C ALA A 55 -13.91 12.78 15.50
N GLY A 56 -13.13 13.27 14.54
CA GLY A 56 -12.81 14.71 14.40
C GLY A 56 -14.08 15.56 14.25
N VAL A 57 -14.99 15.16 13.37
CA VAL A 57 -16.28 15.86 13.17
C VAL A 57 -17.10 15.90 14.46
N LEU A 58 -17.21 14.77 15.17
CA LEU A 58 -17.94 14.72 16.44
C LEU A 58 -17.33 15.64 17.49
N LEU A 59 -15.99 15.66 17.60
CA LEU A 59 -15.30 16.56 18.50
C LEU A 59 -15.52 18.03 18.13
N THR A 60 -15.51 18.39 16.85
CA THR A 60 -15.81 19.75 16.40
C THR A 60 -17.22 20.17 16.79
N ILE A 61 -18.23 19.32 16.57
CA ILE A 61 -19.63 19.60 16.95
C ILE A 61 -19.74 19.80 18.48
N LEU A 62 -19.07 18.95 19.25
CA LEU A 62 -19.04 19.06 20.71
C LEU A 62 -18.45 20.40 21.16
N HIS A 63 -17.33 20.83 20.57
CA HIS A 63 -16.72 22.12 20.88
C HIS A 63 -17.67 23.28 20.56
N ILE A 64 -18.28 23.30 19.37
CA ILE A 64 -19.24 24.33 18.97
C ILE A 64 -20.41 24.40 19.96
N THR A 65 -20.94 23.24 20.39
CA THR A 65 -22.07 23.17 21.32
C THR A 65 -21.68 23.72 22.69
N LEU A 66 -20.52 23.33 23.22
CA LEU A 66 -20.02 23.81 24.51
C LEU A 66 -19.72 25.31 24.50
N ASP A 67 -19.14 25.82 23.41
CA ASP A 67 -18.86 27.24 23.26
C ASP A 67 -20.16 28.06 23.14
N SER A 68 -21.15 27.54 22.40
CA SER A 68 -22.47 28.18 22.31
C SER A 68 -23.19 28.23 23.66
N LEU A 69 -23.12 27.14 24.44
CA LEU A 69 -23.67 27.09 25.80
C LEU A 69 -23.01 28.11 26.73
N LYS A 70 -21.68 28.25 26.66
CA LYS A 70 -20.95 29.26 27.46
C LYS A 70 -21.36 30.69 27.09
N VAL A 71 -21.50 30.99 25.79
CA VAL A 71 -21.91 32.32 25.31
C VAL A 71 -23.33 32.68 25.75
N ILE A 72 -24.25 31.72 25.78
CA ILE A 72 -25.64 31.95 26.21
C ILE A 72 -25.76 32.16 27.72
N HIS A 73 -24.83 31.61 28.52
CA HIS A 73 -24.85 31.69 29.98
C HIS A 73 -24.08 32.90 30.55
N GLN A 74 -23.51 33.75 29.69
CA GLN A 74 -22.71 34.92 30.03
C GLN A 74 -23.48 36.20 29.69
#